data_AF-A0A3S2B0W4-F1
#
_entry.id   AF-A0A3S2B0W4-F1
#
_cell.length_a   1.000
_cell.length_b   1.000
_cell.length_c   1.000
_cell.angle_alpha   90.00
_cell.angle_beta   90.00
_cell.angle_gamma   90.00
#
_symmetry.space_group_name_H-M   'P 1'
#
loop_
_entity.id
_entity.type
_entity.pdbx_description
1 polymer ?
#
loop_
_entity_poly.entity_id
_entity_poly.type
_entity_poly.pdbx_seq_one_letter_code
_entity_poly.pdbx_strand_id
1 'polypeptide(L)'
;MEPDGRTVTLDGRAAWMMRELVKVGKRGVTTLELPTGVRVSHYILLLRKAGFTISSPREAHGGPFPSTHSRYKLETSVTILEDLSAAA
;
A
#
# COMPACT_ATOMS: atom_id res chain seq x y z
N MET A 1 -0.80 -13.37 -12.25
CA MET A 1 0.55 -13.79 -11.86
C MET A 1 0.38 -14.54 -10.56
N GLU A 2 0.62 -15.85 -10.58
CA GLU A 2 0.53 -16.69 -9.38
C GLU A 2 1.66 -16.32 -8.41
N PRO A 3 1.44 -16.40 -7.08
CA PRO A 3 2.49 -16.16 -6.10
C PRO A 3 3.60 -17.22 -6.25
N ASP A 4 4.86 -16.78 -6.27
CA ASP A 4 6.05 -17.63 -6.41
C ASP A 4 6.42 -18.41 -5.13
N GLY A 5 5.57 -18.32 -4.10
CA GLY A 5 5.77 -18.94 -2.79
C GLY A 5 6.81 -18.23 -1.90
N ARG A 6 7.41 -17.12 -2.36
CA ARG A 6 8.40 -16.39 -1.56
C ARG A 6 7.76 -15.73 -0.35
N THR A 7 8.33 -16.00 0.82
CA THR A 7 7.98 -15.28 2.06
C THR A 7 8.85 -14.03 2.19
N VAL A 8 8.24 -12.90 2.54
CA VAL A 8 8.92 -11.63 2.78
C VAL A 8 8.46 -11.06 4.11
N THR A 9 9.40 -10.83 5.03
CA THR A 9 9.13 -10.14 6.29
C THR A 9 9.21 -8.63 6.05
N LEU A 10 8.18 -7.91 6.49
CA LEU A 10 8.11 -6.46 6.46
C LEU A 10 8.02 -5.94 7.90
N ASP A 11 8.55 -4.75 8.14
CA ASP A 11 8.52 -4.10 9.44
C ASP A 11 7.95 -2.68 9.40
N GLY A 12 7.68 -2.16 10.59
CA GLY A 12 7.26 -0.78 10.83
C GLY A 12 6.17 -0.28 9.88
N ARG A 13 6.41 0.87 9.27
CA ARG A 13 5.43 1.54 8.40
C ARG A 13 5.28 0.90 7.02
N ALA A 14 6.27 0.12 6.56
CA ALA A 14 6.14 -0.64 5.32
C ALA A 14 5.16 -1.81 5.52
N ALA A 15 5.27 -2.55 6.63
CA ALA A 15 4.30 -3.58 7.02
C ALA A 15 2.90 -3.02 7.18
N TRP A 16 2.76 -1.88 7.88
CA TRP A 16 1.48 -1.19 7.99
C TRP A 16 0.89 -0.81 6.62
N MET A 17 1.69 -0.25 5.71
CA MET A 17 1.20 0.10 4.37
C MET A 17 0.76 -1.14 3.57
N MET A 18 1.47 -2.26 3.69
CA MET A 18 1.06 -3.52 3.08
C MET A 18 -0.31 -3.98 3.60
N ARG A 19 -0.55 -3.89 4.92
CA ARG A 19 -1.86 -4.22 5.51
C ARG A 19 -2.98 -3.35 4.95
N GLU A 20 -2.76 -2.05 4.84
CA GLU A 20 -3.76 -1.14 4.25
C GLU A 20 -4.05 -1.51 2.80
N LEU A 21 -3.03 -1.83 1.99
CA LEU A 21 -3.21 -2.25 0.59
C LEU A 21 -3.98 -3.58 0.49
N VAL A 22 -3.65 -4.56 1.32
CA VAL A 22 -4.36 -5.86 1.37
C VAL A 22 -5.81 -5.65 1.78
N LYS A 23 -6.08 -4.81 2.80
CA LYS A 23 -7.42 -4.51 3.31
C LYS A 23 -8.32 -3.87 2.26
N VAL A 24 -7.82 -2.92 1.47
CA VAL A 24 -8.61 -2.26 0.40
C VAL A 24 -8.69 -3.10 -0.88
N GLY A 25 -7.79 -4.06 -1.04
CA GLY A 25 -7.72 -4.95 -2.20
C GLY A 25 -7.57 -4.20 -3.52
N LYS A 26 -8.25 -4.71 -4.56
CA LYS A 26 -8.17 -4.20 -5.96
C LYS A 26 -8.61 -2.74 -6.12
N ARG A 27 -9.39 -2.21 -5.17
CA ARG A 27 -9.79 -0.81 -5.17
C ARG A 27 -8.56 0.10 -5.03
N GLY A 28 -7.56 -0.32 -4.26
CA GLY A 28 -6.42 0.51 -3.91
C GLY A 28 -6.79 1.71 -3.05
N VAL A 29 -5.80 2.53 -2.74
CA VAL A 29 -5.93 3.65 -1.79
C VAL A 29 -5.19 4.88 -2.29
N THR A 30 -5.78 6.05 -2.06
CA THR A 30 -5.13 7.35 -2.27
C THR A 30 -4.60 7.91 -0.96
N THR A 31 -3.69 8.88 -1.02
CA THR A 31 -3.14 9.54 0.18
C THR A 31 -4.20 10.25 1.03
N LEU A 32 -5.35 10.60 0.44
CA LEU A 32 -6.47 11.25 1.14
C LEU A 32 -7.26 10.28 2.02
N GLU A 33 -7.18 8.99 1.74
CA GLU A 33 -7.92 7.94 2.46
C GLU A 33 -7.09 7.34 3.61
N LEU A 34 -5.89 7.86 3.85
CA LEU A 34 -4.95 7.40 4.86
C LEU A 34 -4.70 8.50 5.91
N PRO A 35 -4.17 8.16 7.11
CA PRO A 35 -3.87 9.16 8.13
C PRO A 35 -2.93 10.26 7.63
N THR A 36 -3.20 11.50 8.04
CA THR A 36 -2.38 12.67 7.71
C THR A 36 -0.94 12.51 8.20
N GLY A 37 0.03 13.00 7.42
CA GLY A 37 1.46 13.01 7.79
C GLY A 37 2.19 11.69 7.51
N VAL A 38 1.50 10.66 7.03
CA VAL A 38 2.11 9.40 6.59
C VAL A 38 2.85 9.61 5.26
N ARG A 39 4.11 9.17 5.20
CA ARG A 39 4.92 9.22 3.97
C ARG A 39 4.58 8.07 3.01
N VAL A 40 3.35 8.06 2.49
CA VAL A 40 2.80 6.97 1.66
C VAL A 40 3.75 6.61 0.50
N SER A 41 4.22 7.59 -0.27
CA SER A 41 5.13 7.36 -1.40
C SER A 41 6.44 6.66 -1.01
N HIS A 42 6.97 6.95 0.18
CA HIS A 42 8.15 6.29 0.71
C HIS A 42 7.88 4.81 1.04
N TYR A 43 6.76 4.50 1.68
CA TYR A 43 6.40 3.12 1.99
C TYR A 43 6.09 2.31 0.73
N ILE A 44 5.43 2.91 -0.27
CA ILE A 44 5.25 2.29 -1.59
C ILE A 44 6.60 1.99 -2.26
N LEU A 45 7.58 2.90 -2.17
CA LEU A 45 8.93 2.66 -2.67
C LEU A 45 9.59 1.46 -1.96
N LEU A 46 9.48 1.37 -0.63
CA LEU A 46 10.03 0.24 0.13
C LEU A 46 9.38 -1.09 -0.28
N LEU A 47 8.06 -1.12 -0.43
CA LEU A 47 7.34 -2.32 -0.89
C LEU A 47 7.76 -2.74 -2.31
N ARG A 48 7.93 -1.78 -3.22
CA ARG A 48 8.45 -2.06 -4.57
C ARG A 48 9.87 -2.64 -4.53
N LYS A 49 10.74 -2.10 -3.67
CA LYS A 49 12.09 -2.63 -3.45
C LYS A 49 12.09 -4.04 -2.86
N ALA A 50 11.07 -4.37 -2.06
CA ALA A 50 10.85 -5.72 -1.53
C ALA A 50 10.31 -6.72 -2.59
N GLY A 51 10.00 -6.25 -3.81
CA GLY A 51 9.57 -7.09 -4.93
C GLY A 51 8.07 -7.08 -5.22
N PHE A 52 7.27 -6.31 -4.48
CA PHE A 52 5.84 -6.22 -4.72
C PHE A 52 5.53 -5.31 -5.91
N THR A 53 4.68 -5.79 -6.82
CA THR A 53 4.15 -4.99 -7.92
C THR A 53 3.00 -4.15 -7.40
N ILE A 54 3.18 -2.83 -7.41
CA ILE A 54 2.17 -1.86 -6.99
C ILE A 54 1.99 -0.83 -8.09
N SER A 55 0.79 -0.79 -8.69
CA SER A 55 0.44 0.24 -9.66
C SER A 55 0.12 1.56 -8.96
N SER A 56 0.27 2.67 -9.69
CA SER A 56 0.00 4.02 -9.17
C SER A 56 -0.64 4.92 -10.23
N PRO A 57 -1.79 4.53 -10.81
CA PRO A 57 -2.56 5.41 -11.69
C PRO A 57 -2.87 6.74 -11.01
N ARG A 58 -2.90 7.81 -11.82
CA ARG A 58 -3.29 9.14 -11.37
C ARG A 58 -4.81 9.21 -11.27
N GLU A 59 -5.29 9.81 -10.18
CA GLU A 59 -6.69 10.07 -9.91
C GLU A 59 -6.85 11.54 -9.51
N ALA A 60 -7.73 12.24 -10.20
CA ALA A 60 -8.10 13.60 -9.86
C ALA A 60 -9.15 13.60 -8.75
N HIS A 61 -9.07 14.58 -7.85
CA HIS A 61 -10.12 14.87 -6.87
C HIS A 61 -10.50 16.35 -6.95
N GLY A 62 -11.77 16.63 -6.65
CA GLY A 62 -12.35 17.98 -6.69
C GLY A 62 -12.42 18.64 -5.31
N GLY A 63 -13.27 19.66 -5.18
CA GLY A 63 -13.44 20.44 -3.95
C GLY A 63 -12.69 21.78 -4.01
N PRO A 64 -12.57 22.49 -2.87
CA PRO A 64 -11.95 23.83 -2.83
C PRO A 64 -10.47 23.86 -3.24
N PHE A 65 -9.79 22.71 -3.17
CA PHE A 65 -8.39 22.54 -3.52
C PHE A 65 -8.23 21.35 -4.48
N PRO A 66 -8.64 21.47 -5.75
CA PRO A 66 -8.61 20.37 -6.70
C PRO A 66 -7.16 19.99 -7.02
N SER A 67 -6.88 18.68 -7.08
CA SER A 67 -5.55 18.17 -7.41
C SER A 67 -5.60 16.75 -7.94
N THR A 68 -4.43 16.18 -8.22
CA THR A 68 -4.27 14.80 -8.70
C THR A 68 -3.32 14.05 -7.79
N HIS A 69 -3.72 12.86 -7.36
CA HIS A 69 -2.91 11.96 -6.54
C HIS A 69 -2.81 10.57 -7.16
N SER A 70 -1.84 9.78 -6.71
CA SER A 70 -1.79 8.38 -7.10
C SER A 70 -2.79 7.55 -6.28
N ARG A 71 -3.52 6.67 -6.95
CA ARG A 71 -4.23 5.55 -6.33
C ARG A 71 -3.34 4.33 -6.37
N TYR A 72 -2.82 3.91 -5.23
CA TYR A 72 -1.92 2.76 -5.13
C TYR A 72 -2.70 1.46 -5.06
N LYS A 73 -2.42 0.51 -5.96
CA LYS A 73 -3.06 -0.81 -5.99
C LYS A 73 -2.01 -1.90 -5.91
N LEU A 74 -2.20 -2.84 -5.00
CA LEU A 74 -1.36 -4.03 -4.93
C LEU A 74 -1.78 -5.01 -6.01
N GLU A 75 -0.89 -5.23 -6.99
CA GLU A 75 -1.12 -6.13 -8.12
C GLU A 75 -0.58 -7.54 -7.84
N THR A 76 0.46 -7.64 -7.01
CA THR A 76 0.97 -8.92 -6.53
C THR A 76 -0.03 -9.54 -5.57
N SER A 77 -0.48 -10.76 -5.85
CA SER A 77 -1.31 -11.52 -4.91
C SER A 77 -0.46 -11.95 -3.71
N VAL A 78 -0.91 -11.62 -2.52
CA VAL A 78 -0.21 -11.92 -1.26
C VAL A 78 -1.16 -12.53 -0.26
N THR A 79 -0.63 -13.35 0.64
CA THR A 79 -1.32 -13.80 1.86
C THR A 79 -0.47 -13.39 3.04
N ILE A 80 -1.09 -12.77 4.05
CA ILE A 80 -0.39 -12.46 5.31
C ILE A 80 -0.36 -13.74 6.14
N LEU A 81 0.85 -14.27 6.37
CA LEU A 81 1.04 -15.50 7.14
C LEU A 81 1.03 -15.24 8.65
N GLU A 82 1.64 -14.13 9.08
CA GLU A 82 1.73 -13.72 10.48
C GLU A 82 1.64 -12.19 10.56
N ASP A 83 0.88 -11.67 11.52
CA ASP A 83 0.71 -10.25 11.76
C ASP A 83 0.99 -9.93 13.24
N LEU A 84 2.25 -9.66 13.53
CA LEU A 84 2.76 -9.42 14.89
C LEU A 84 2.59 -7.97 15.35
N SER A 85 1.55 -7.25 14.89
CA SER A 85 1.27 -5.94 15.49
C SER A 85 0.91 -6.14 16.96
N ALA A 86 1.81 -5.73 17.86
CA ALA A 86 1.50 -5.63 19.27
C ALA A 86 0.22 -4.81 19.41
N ALA A 87 -0.80 -5.41 20.03
CA ALA A 87 -1.97 -4.67 20.47
C ALA A 87 -1.46 -3.54 21.40
N ALA A 88 -1.67 -2.30 20.97
CA ALA A 88 -1.48 -1.11 21.78
C ALA A 88 -2.84 -0.66 22.32
#